data_AF-A0A809RES6-F1
#
_entry.id   AF-A0A809RES6-F1
#
_cell.length_a   1.000
_cell.length_b   1.000
_cell.length_c   1.000
_cell.angle_alpha   90.00
_cell.angle_beta   90.00
_cell.angle_gamma   90.00
#
_symmetry.space_group_name_H-M   'P 1'
#
loop_
_entity.id
_entity.type
_entity.pdbx_description
1 polymer ?
#
loop_
_entity_poly.entity_id
_entity_poly.type
_entity_poly.pdbx_seq_one_letter_code
_entity_poly.pdbx_strand_id
1 'polypeptide(L)'
;MGQQRFRIVVLLCGLMWSLFAWPATKLDAPAPAWHALTPAQQSILAPVSDNWASMSNLQRHRLLAIAAKYPQLKPEEQERFQKRLTAWTSLTQEQRELARQNYKKLKQLPPQKQQAVKQKLLEKHPPMESLNKPVVTQPAMSNQQVEE
;
A
#
# COMPACT_ATOMS: atom_id res chain seq x y z
N MET A 1 1.66 22.02 -31.44
CA MET A 1 0.55 21.16 -30.97
C MET A 1 1.10 19.77 -30.72
N GLY A 2 0.99 19.23 -29.50
CA GLY A 2 1.53 17.90 -29.20
C GLY A 2 1.82 17.63 -27.72
N GLN A 3 0.89 17.95 -26.83
CA GLN A 3 0.94 17.55 -25.42
C GLN A 3 -0.45 17.01 -25.06
N GLN A 4 -0.65 15.71 -25.32
CA GLN A 4 -1.88 14.97 -25.02
C GLN A 4 -1.49 13.57 -24.56
N ARG A 5 -0.86 13.44 -23.38
CA ARG A 5 -0.78 12.18 -22.63
C ARG A 5 -0.80 12.54 -21.15
N PHE A 6 -1.66 11.87 -20.38
CA PHE A 6 -1.97 12.11 -18.98
C PHE A 6 -2.93 13.27 -18.71
N ARG A 7 -4.22 13.00 -18.97
CA ARG A 7 -5.36 13.30 -18.06
C ARG A 7 -6.69 13.08 -18.79
N ILE A 8 -7.07 11.81 -18.95
CA ILE A 8 -8.47 11.44 -19.09
C ILE A 8 -8.68 10.38 -17.99
N VAL A 9 -9.15 10.77 -16.80
CA VAL A 9 -10.59 11.00 -16.51
C VAL A 9 -11.28 9.63 -16.65
N VAL A 10 -11.33 8.84 -15.58
CA VAL A 10 -12.58 8.69 -14.80
C VAL A 10 -13.80 8.91 -15.71
N LEU A 11 -14.52 7.85 -16.05
CA LEU A 11 -15.71 7.78 -16.94
C LEU A 11 -15.41 7.28 -18.36
N LEU A 12 -15.38 5.96 -18.53
CA LEU A 12 -16.08 5.19 -19.57
C LEU A 12 -15.69 3.69 -19.48
N CYS A 13 -16.07 3.06 -18.37
CA CYS A 13 -16.58 1.68 -18.38
C CYS A 13 -17.86 1.64 -17.53
N GLY A 14 -18.66 2.70 -17.63
CA GLY A 14 -19.98 2.80 -17.02
C GLY A 14 -21.07 2.44 -18.02
N LEU A 15 -20.94 1.29 -18.71
CA LEU A 15 -22.00 0.60 -19.48
C LEU A 15 -21.56 -0.81 -19.94
N MET A 16 -20.65 -1.45 -19.20
CA MET A 16 -20.56 -2.92 -19.11
C MET A 16 -20.35 -3.27 -17.63
N TRP A 17 -21.16 -2.61 -16.82
CA TRP A 17 -21.20 -2.64 -15.37
C TRP A 17 -22.64 -3.00 -14.98
N SER A 18 -23.11 -4.11 -15.51
CA SER A 18 -24.41 -4.69 -15.21
C SER A 18 -24.38 -6.16 -15.63
N LEU A 19 -23.64 -6.94 -14.85
CA LEU A 19 -23.99 -8.33 -14.43
C LEU A 19 -22.83 -9.06 -13.74
N PHE A 20 -21.74 -8.41 -13.33
CA PHE A 20 -20.94 -8.99 -12.25
C PHE A 20 -21.57 -8.58 -10.92
N ALA A 21 -22.64 -9.30 -10.55
CA ALA A 21 -23.04 -9.40 -9.16
C ALA A 21 -21.84 -9.99 -8.41
N TRP A 22 -20.94 -9.12 -7.95
CA TRP A 22 -19.90 -9.51 -7.04
C TRP A 22 -20.66 -9.99 -5.81
N PRO A 23 -20.65 -11.30 -5.47
CA PRO A 23 -21.18 -11.68 -4.19
C PRO A 23 -20.40 -10.86 -3.18
N ALA A 24 -21.13 -10.08 -2.37
CA ALA A 24 -20.57 -9.50 -1.16
C ALA A 24 -20.20 -10.68 -0.26
N THR A 25 -19.05 -11.30 -0.53
CA THR A 25 -18.45 -12.29 0.34
C THR A 25 -18.19 -11.55 1.63
N LYS A 26 -18.93 -11.94 2.68
CA LYS A 26 -18.89 -11.38 4.02
C LYS A 26 -17.44 -11.20 4.46
N LEU A 27 -16.89 -10.00 4.24
CA LEU A 27 -15.50 -9.65 4.54
C LEU A 27 -15.34 -9.26 6.02
N ASP A 28 -16.39 -9.49 6.81
CA ASP A 28 -16.46 -9.32 8.26
C ASP A 28 -16.26 -10.63 9.03
N ALA A 29 -16.17 -11.78 8.34
CA ALA A 29 -15.81 -13.02 9.02
C ALA A 29 -14.39 -12.90 9.60
N PRO A 30 -14.16 -13.30 10.86
CA PRO A 30 -12.84 -13.24 11.47
C PRO A 30 -11.85 -14.04 10.62
N ALA A 31 -10.76 -13.39 10.21
CA ALA A 31 -9.72 -14.07 9.46
C ALA A 31 -9.04 -15.12 10.35
N PRO A 32 -8.69 -16.30 9.81
CA PRO A 32 -8.08 -17.36 10.60
C PRO A 32 -6.81 -16.89 11.31
N ALA A 33 -6.58 -17.42 12.51
CA ALA A 33 -5.33 -17.22 13.23
C ALA A 33 -4.16 -17.80 12.42
N TRP A 34 -2.94 -17.29 12.65
CA TRP A 34 -1.74 -17.70 11.91
C TRP A 34 -1.54 -19.23 11.87
N HIS A 35 -1.75 -19.89 13.01
CA HIS A 35 -1.62 -21.35 13.15
C HIS A 35 -2.69 -22.15 12.40
N ALA A 36 -3.81 -21.53 12.02
CA ALA A 36 -4.88 -22.17 11.27
C ALA A 36 -4.70 -22.06 9.74
N LEU A 37 -3.62 -21.42 9.28
CA LEU A 37 -3.29 -21.33 7.86
C LEU A 37 -2.67 -22.63 7.35
N THR A 38 -2.79 -22.87 6.04
CA THR A 38 -2.11 -24.02 5.41
C THR A 38 -0.59 -23.85 5.42
N PRO A 39 0.20 -24.94 5.46
CA PRO A 39 1.67 -24.84 5.46
C PRO A 39 2.24 -24.05 4.28
N ALA A 40 1.62 -24.16 3.10
CA ALA A 40 2.00 -23.40 1.92
C ALA A 40 1.71 -21.90 2.07
N GLN A 41 0.59 -21.51 2.68
CA GLN A 41 0.30 -20.11 2.96
C GLN A 41 1.24 -19.55 4.02
N GLN A 42 1.55 -20.33 5.06
CA GLN A 42 2.48 -19.91 6.12
C GLN A 42 3.88 -19.67 5.58
N SER A 43 4.38 -20.51 4.66
CA SER A 43 5.71 -20.30 4.06
C SER A 43 5.76 -19.05 3.17
N ILE A 44 4.73 -18.82 2.34
CA ILE A 44 4.64 -17.63 1.47
C ILE A 44 4.50 -16.35 2.30
N LEU A 45 3.73 -16.41 3.40
CA LEU A 45 3.46 -15.28 4.27
C LEU A 45 4.42 -15.17 5.45
N ALA A 46 5.49 -15.98 5.51
CA ALA A 46 6.38 -16.03 6.66
C ALA A 46 6.88 -14.65 7.14
N PRO A 47 7.22 -13.68 6.26
CA PRO A 47 7.63 -12.35 6.71
C PRO A 47 6.59 -11.59 7.55
N VAL A 48 5.29 -11.88 7.40
CA VAL A 48 4.21 -11.19 8.12
C VAL A 48 3.74 -11.91 9.39
N SER A 49 4.36 -13.03 9.76
CA SER A 49 3.94 -13.85 10.92
C SER A 49 3.79 -13.03 12.19
N ASP A 50 4.81 -12.23 12.52
CA ASP A 50 4.93 -11.51 13.80
C ASP A 50 3.86 -10.44 13.96
N ASN A 51 3.44 -9.86 12.83
CA ASN A 51 2.44 -8.80 12.79
C ASN A 51 1.03 -9.32 12.47
N TRP A 52 0.85 -10.62 12.19
CA TRP A 52 -0.42 -11.17 11.73
C TRP A 52 -1.60 -10.85 12.68
N ALA A 53 -1.37 -10.96 13.99
CA ALA A 53 -2.40 -10.71 15.01
C ALA A 53 -2.82 -9.23 15.09
N SER A 54 -1.91 -8.30 14.78
CA SER A 54 -2.19 -6.85 14.79
C SER A 54 -2.87 -6.35 13.51
N MET A 55 -2.97 -7.20 12.47
CA MET A 55 -3.61 -6.86 11.21
C MET A 55 -5.14 -6.92 11.32
N SER A 56 -5.81 -5.98 10.64
CA SER A 56 -7.26 -6.03 10.44
C SER A 56 -7.67 -7.29 9.66
N ASN A 57 -8.90 -7.77 9.89
CA ASN A 57 -9.44 -8.92 9.16
C ASN A 57 -9.38 -8.72 7.64
N LEU A 58 -9.69 -7.50 7.17
CA LEU A 58 -9.59 -7.13 5.76
C LEU A 58 -8.19 -7.35 5.18
N GLN A 59 -7.13 -6.96 5.92
CA GLN A 59 -5.75 -7.15 5.47
C GLN A 59 -5.39 -8.63 5.41
N ARG A 60 -5.74 -9.38 6.44
CA ARG A 60 -5.50 -10.84 6.49
C ARG A 60 -6.18 -11.55 5.32
N HIS A 61 -7.46 -11.27 5.06
CA HIS A 61 -8.20 -11.84 3.92
C HIS A 61 -7.55 -11.51 2.57
N ARG A 62 -7.08 -10.27 2.38
CA ARG A 62 -6.37 -9.89 1.14
C ARG A 62 -5.07 -10.66 0.96
N LEU A 63 -4.27 -10.82 2.01
CA LEU A 63 -3.02 -11.58 1.95
C LEU A 63 -3.28 -13.06 1.64
N LEU A 64 -4.32 -13.66 2.24
CA LEU A 64 -4.72 -15.03 1.94
C LEU A 64 -5.18 -15.20 0.49
N ALA A 65 -5.96 -14.25 -0.04
CA ALA A 65 -6.39 -14.26 -1.42
C ALA A 65 -5.21 -14.19 -2.40
N ILE A 66 -4.16 -13.44 -2.05
CA ILE A 66 -2.92 -13.39 -2.87
C ILE A 66 -2.11 -14.67 -2.71
N ALA A 67 -1.94 -15.17 -1.48
CA ALA A 67 -1.22 -16.41 -1.22
C ALA A 67 -1.85 -17.62 -1.93
N ALA A 68 -3.17 -17.64 -2.08
CA ALA A 68 -3.87 -18.66 -2.86
C ALA A 68 -3.55 -18.61 -4.37
N LYS A 69 -3.28 -17.41 -4.91
CA LYS A 69 -2.93 -17.21 -6.33
C LYS A 69 -1.42 -17.29 -6.58
N TYR A 70 -0.60 -17.14 -5.54
CA TYR A 70 0.86 -17.06 -5.63
C TYR A 70 1.50 -18.22 -6.43
N PRO A 71 1.09 -19.49 -6.27
CA PRO A 71 1.66 -20.59 -7.05
C PRO A 71 1.39 -20.51 -8.56
N GLN A 72 0.38 -19.73 -8.97
CA GLN A 72 -0.02 -19.53 -10.37
C GLN A 72 0.64 -18.29 -11.00
N LEU A 73 1.36 -17.49 -10.21
CA LEU A 73 2.06 -16.29 -10.69
C LEU A 73 3.37 -16.65 -11.39
N LYS A 74 3.81 -15.79 -12.32
CA LYS A 74 5.12 -15.93 -12.94
C LYS A 74 6.25 -15.71 -11.91
N PRO A 75 7.44 -16.30 -12.10
CA PRO A 75 8.55 -16.15 -11.15
C PRO A 75 8.91 -14.68 -10.84
N GLU A 76 8.86 -13.80 -11.83
CA GLU A 76 9.11 -12.36 -11.66
C GLU A 76 8.06 -11.67 -10.78
N GLU A 77 6.81 -12.12 -10.86
CA GLU A 77 5.70 -11.61 -10.04
C GLU A 77 5.81 -12.13 -8.60
N GLN A 78 6.23 -13.38 -8.43
CA GLN A 78 6.51 -13.98 -7.14
C GLN A 78 7.63 -13.22 -6.40
N GLU A 79 8.72 -12.91 -7.08
CA GLU A 79 9.83 -12.14 -6.52
C GLU A 79 9.38 -10.72 -6.11
N ARG A 80 8.61 -10.04 -6.96
CA ARG A 80 8.03 -8.73 -6.63
C ARG A 80 7.12 -8.80 -5.41
N PHE A 81 6.30 -9.85 -5.31
CA PHE A 81 5.44 -10.05 -4.14
C PHE A 81 6.28 -10.22 -2.87
N GLN A 82 7.30 -11.09 -2.89
CA GLN A 82 8.17 -11.30 -1.72
C GLN A 82 8.90 -10.01 -1.31
N LYS A 83 9.49 -9.28 -2.27
CA LYS A 83 10.15 -7.98 -2.00
C LYS A 83 9.19 -6.98 -1.34
N ARG A 84 7.96 -6.88 -1.85
CA ARG A 84 6.94 -6.01 -1.27
C ARG A 84 6.51 -6.48 0.10
N LEU A 85 6.37 -7.79 0.31
CA LEU A 85 5.98 -8.36 1.59
C LEU A 85 7.01 -8.02 2.67
N THR A 86 8.30 -8.19 2.37
CA THR A 86 9.39 -7.81 3.28
C THR A 86 9.47 -6.29 3.51
N ALA A 87 9.30 -5.48 2.46
CA ALA A 87 9.24 -4.03 2.63
C ALA A 87 8.03 -3.61 3.50
N TRP A 88 6.91 -4.31 3.39
CA TRP A 88 5.72 -4.02 4.18
C TRP A 88 5.86 -4.45 5.65
N THR A 89 6.58 -5.52 5.92
CA THR A 89 6.80 -5.98 7.31
C THR A 89 7.75 -5.06 8.07
N SER A 90 8.62 -4.35 7.36
CA SER A 90 9.42 -3.26 7.94
C SER A 90 8.61 -2.01 8.30
N LEU A 91 7.36 -1.86 7.83
CA LEU A 91 6.50 -0.74 8.19
C LEU A 91 5.84 -0.97 9.56
N THR A 92 6.48 -0.43 10.59
CA THR A 92 6.04 -0.54 11.99
C THR A 92 4.69 0.15 12.20
N GLN A 93 3.95 -0.27 13.24
CA GLN A 93 2.67 0.36 13.62
C GLN A 93 2.85 1.86 13.91
N GLU A 94 3.99 2.24 14.50
CA GLU A 94 4.35 3.62 14.78
C GLU A 94 4.50 4.44 13.49
N GLN A 95 5.20 3.90 12.47
CA GLN A 95 5.32 4.56 11.17
C GLN A 95 3.96 4.75 10.47
N ARG A 96 3.04 3.80 10.65
CA ARG A 96 1.67 3.93 10.14
C ARG A 96 0.89 5.03 10.85
N GLU A 97 1.02 5.13 12.16
CA GLU A 97 0.34 6.19 12.93
C GLU A 97 0.92 7.57 12.59
N LEU A 98 2.24 7.67 12.48
CA LEU A 98 2.90 8.88 11.98
C LEU A 98 2.41 9.27 10.58
N ALA A 99 2.27 8.32 9.66
CA ALA A 99 1.73 8.57 8.32
C ALA A 99 0.29 9.08 8.38
N ARG A 100 -0.56 8.54 9.26
CA ARG A 100 -1.94 9.03 9.47
C ARG A 100 -1.95 10.45 10.03
N GLN A 101 -1.10 10.75 11.01
CA GLN A 101 -0.98 12.08 11.58
C GLN A 101 -0.50 13.08 10.53
N ASN A 102 0.52 12.73 9.74
CA ASN A 102 1.01 13.54 8.64
C ASN A 102 -0.08 13.78 7.59
N TYR A 103 -0.85 12.76 7.24
CA TYR A 103 -1.98 12.92 6.33
C TYR A 103 -3.06 13.86 6.88
N LYS A 104 -3.42 13.74 8.16
CA LYS A 104 -4.37 14.66 8.82
C LYS A 104 -3.87 16.10 8.76
N LYS A 105 -2.59 16.35 9.07
CA LYS A 105 -1.96 17.67 8.97
C LYS A 105 -2.01 18.21 7.53
N LEU A 106 -1.67 17.38 6.54
CA LEU A 106 -1.72 17.77 5.13
C LEU A 106 -3.14 18.15 4.68
N LYS A 107 -4.15 17.38 5.10
CA LYS A 107 -5.56 17.64 4.75
C LYS A 107 -6.07 18.97 5.31
N GLN A 108 -5.51 19.44 6.43
CA GLN A 108 -5.85 20.73 7.04
C GLN A 108 -5.19 21.93 6.33
N LEU A 109 -4.19 21.71 5.48
CA LEU A 109 -3.53 22.80 4.77
C LEU A 109 -4.42 23.36 3.64
N PRO A 110 -4.29 24.66 3.29
CA PRO A 110 -4.91 25.22 2.09
C PRO A 110 -4.47 24.47 0.82
N PRO A 111 -5.31 24.41 -0.23
CA PRO A 111 -5.04 23.62 -1.44
C PRO A 111 -3.72 23.98 -2.14
N GLN A 112 -3.33 25.26 -2.11
CA GLN A 112 -2.05 25.74 -2.67
C GLN A 112 -0.84 25.12 -1.94
N LYS A 113 -0.89 25.01 -0.60
CA LYS A 113 0.18 24.39 0.19
C LYS A 113 0.22 22.87 0.02
N GLN A 114 -0.94 22.22 -0.13
CA GLN A 114 -1.01 20.79 -0.44
C GLN A 114 -0.33 20.45 -1.77
N GLN A 115 -0.53 21.29 -2.80
CA GLN A 115 0.11 21.13 -4.10
C GLN A 115 1.64 21.24 -4.02
N ALA A 116 2.15 22.24 -3.29
CA ALA A 116 3.58 22.40 -3.08
C ALA A 116 4.20 21.20 -2.37
N VAL A 117 3.54 20.65 -1.34
CA VAL A 117 4.01 19.42 -0.67
C VAL A 117 4.00 18.23 -1.64
N LYS A 118 2.94 18.07 -2.43
CA LYS A 118 2.85 17.00 -3.43
C LYS A 118 3.96 17.09 -4.48
N GLN A 119 4.30 18.28 -4.94
CA GLN A 119 5.39 18.51 -5.90
C GLN A 119 6.74 18.12 -5.29
N LYS A 120 7.04 18.58 -4.06
CA LYS A 120 8.27 18.19 -3.36
C LYS A 120 8.37 16.68 -3.13
N LEU A 121 7.26 16.00 -2.87
CA LEU A 121 7.23 14.54 -2.73
C LEU A 121 7.49 13.84 -4.07
N LEU A 122 6.91 14.33 -5.17
CA LEU A 122 7.11 13.79 -6.51
C LEU A 122 8.55 13.98 -7.01
N GLU A 123 9.16 15.11 -6.68
CA GLU A 123 10.57 15.39 -6.99
C GLU A 123 11.50 14.41 -6.26
N LYS A 124 11.23 14.13 -4.98
CA LYS A 124 11.97 13.13 -4.20
C LYS A 124 11.73 11.69 -4.66
N HIS A 125 10.54 11.41 -5.21
CA HIS A 125 10.13 10.07 -5.63
C HIS A 125 9.47 10.12 -7.02
N PRO A 126 10.27 10.15 -8.10
CA PRO A 126 9.74 10.21 -9.46
C PRO A 126 8.89 8.97 -9.78
N PRO A 127 7.87 9.10 -10.67
CA PRO A 127 6.96 8.01 -10.98
C PRO A 127 7.68 6.78 -11.57
N MET A 128 7.42 5.63 -10.94
CA MET A 128 7.49 4.28 -11.52
C MET A 128 8.87 3.67 -11.88
N GLU A 129 9.99 4.21 -11.40
CA GLU A 129 11.30 3.49 -11.43
C GLU A 129 11.76 3.03 -10.02
N SER A 130 11.06 3.45 -8.96
CA SER A 130 11.53 3.34 -7.56
C SER A 130 10.98 2.14 -6.75
N LEU A 131 10.22 1.23 -7.36
CA LEU A 131 9.48 0.15 -6.67
C LEU A 131 10.34 -1.00 -6.11
N ASN A 132 11.67 -0.88 -6.10
CA ASN A 132 12.61 -1.86 -5.55
C ASN A 132 13.49 -1.33 -4.40
N LYS A 133 13.25 -0.12 -3.88
CA LYS A 133 13.99 0.39 -2.70
C LYS A 133 13.05 0.46 -1.49
N PRO A 134 13.48 0.03 -0.29
CA PRO A 134 12.72 0.25 0.92
C PRO A 134 12.50 1.76 1.09
N VAL A 135 11.26 2.14 1.40
CA VAL A 135 10.92 3.53 1.75
C VAL A 135 11.59 3.83 3.09
N VAL A 136 12.84 4.30 3.03
CA VAL A 136 13.52 4.89 4.18
C VAL A 136 12.83 6.21 4.43
N THR A 137 11.88 6.21 5.37
CA THR A 137 11.33 7.44 5.92
C THR A 137 12.45 8.09 6.72
N GLN A 138 13.16 9.04 6.12
CA GLN A 138 14.08 9.90 6.84
C GLN A 138 13.26 10.66 7.91
N PRO A 139 13.66 10.59 9.20
CA PRO A 139 13.06 11.42 10.22
C PRO A 139 13.53 12.85 9.99
N ALA A 140 12.79 13.62 9.21
CA ALA A 140 13.03 15.04 9.05
C ALA A 140 12.21 15.78 10.10
N MET A 141 12.80 16.03 11.26
CA MET A 141 12.71 17.28 12.02
C MET A 141 13.85 17.29 13.08
N SER A 142 15.10 17.52 12.65
CA SER A 142 16.03 18.24 13.53
C SER A 142 15.63 19.71 13.44
N ASN A 143 15.16 20.23 14.55
CA ASN A 143 14.70 21.60 14.70
C ASN A 143 15.94 22.49 14.80
N GLN A 144 16.37 23.13 13.71
CA GLN A 144 17.35 24.23 13.81
C GLN A 144 17.31 25.12 12.56
N GLN A 145 17.01 26.40 12.85
CA GLN A 145 17.45 27.61 12.14
C GLN A 145 16.76 27.97 10.82
N VAL A 146 15.69 28.74 10.94
CA VAL A 146 15.49 29.95 10.12
C VAL A 146 14.93 31.04 11.04
N GLU A 147 15.83 31.76 11.71
CA GLU A 147 15.61 33.15 12.17
C GLU A 147 16.79 33.95 11.63
N GLU A 148 16.52 34.75 10.60
CA GLU A 148 16.71 36.21 10.63
C GLU A 148 15.49 36.86 9.97
#